data_AF-A0A5B9QHP8-F1
#
_entry.id   AF-A0A5B9QHP8-F1
#
_cell.length_a   1.000
_cell.length_b   1.000
_cell.length_c   1.000
_cell.angle_alpha   90.00
_cell.angle_beta   90.00
_cell.angle_gamma   90.00
#
_symmetry.space_group_name_H-M   'P 1'
#
loop_
_entity.id
_entity.type
_entity.pdbx_description
1 polymer ?
#
loop_
_entity_poly.entity_id
_entity_poly.type
_entity_poly.pdbx_seq_one_letter_code
_entity_poly.pdbx_strand_id
1 'polypeptide(L)'
;MNTSLPNPSPYRQLAKILSATAIVSAIVIGLVSMNMADGAKPKSDQQPSRDAAADDFDDLDDLIVHEWGTFTTFSGSNGLFLDFRPLAQEHNDLPNFVDHRASSSPFAYAGKRLLRGRVRMETPVTYFYTDRIRDVRVSVDFPKGLLTEFYPPVEKMLPAFDPKAAFSSGEPLGDSRLDWGKVTLIPVDQLVPGIKDEQQRAQLAAHLAHTAVPHGSNEHHYAQARHTDSALVHVGNRYVEKFLFYRGVGDFGLPFQTHAAQNDWVFTNHGELPISGAILVDVEGERMQMSLMPQLDAGQSHTFDAPREVNAEELAEAVRNALVAEGLYAKEAAAMVETWKSSWFTEQGTRVLYMVPQAMTDQLLPLRIEPSPQQTLRVLVGRMEIMAPEAEQQMLAAVSRSHTGRAAHIAAEKKKTAKTPFPIPPEILSLGRLSEPALARVAALTNDQSIRREAQTLIEQLQTL
;
A
#
# COMPACT_ATOMS: atom_id res chain seq x y z
N MET A 1 -47.68 -34.33 11.64
CA MET A 1 -47.99 -33.15 12.46
C MET A 1 -46.85 -32.94 13.44
N ASN A 2 -45.94 -32.02 13.13
CA ASN A 2 -45.29 -31.06 14.05
C ASN A 2 -44.15 -30.40 13.29
N THR A 3 -44.38 -29.16 12.87
CA THR A 3 -43.44 -28.28 12.17
C THR A 3 -42.76 -27.39 13.22
N SER A 4 -41.45 -27.55 13.42
CA SER A 4 -40.63 -26.58 14.13
C SER A 4 -40.06 -25.56 13.12
N LEU A 5 -40.37 -24.29 13.36
CA LEU A 5 -39.83 -23.15 12.62
C LEU A 5 -38.38 -22.88 13.05
N PRO A 6 -37.47 -22.47 12.15
CA PRO A 6 -36.14 -22.02 12.54
C PRO A 6 -36.18 -20.61 13.14
N ASN A 7 -35.37 -20.45 14.20
CA ASN A 7 -35.17 -19.26 15.01
C ASN A 7 -34.64 -18.07 14.15
N PRO A 8 -35.19 -16.86 14.23
CA PRO A 8 -34.71 -15.73 13.44
C PRO A 8 -33.37 -15.19 13.98
N SER A 9 -32.46 -14.94 13.02
CA SER A 9 -31.16 -14.29 13.16
C SER A 9 -31.20 -12.97 13.99
N PRO A 10 -30.15 -12.67 14.80
CA PRO A 10 -30.10 -11.52 15.72
C PRO A 10 -30.14 -10.13 15.03
N TYR A 11 -30.11 -10.06 13.70
CA TYR A 11 -30.09 -8.81 12.94
C TYR A 11 -31.43 -8.08 12.84
N ARG A 12 -32.55 -8.66 13.31
CA ARG A 12 -33.88 -7.99 13.25
C ARG A 12 -34.25 -7.14 14.47
N GLN A 13 -33.52 -7.21 15.58
CA GLN A 13 -33.80 -6.35 16.75
C GLN A 13 -32.89 -5.11 16.86
N LEU A 14 -31.78 -5.07 16.12
CA LEU A 14 -30.94 -3.85 16.00
C LEU A 14 -31.46 -2.84 14.96
N ALA A 15 -32.35 -3.27 14.06
CA ALA A 15 -32.92 -2.44 13.00
C ALA A 15 -33.97 -1.40 13.48
N LYS A 16 -34.19 -1.27 14.80
CA LYS A 16 -35.10 -0.25 15.38
C LYS A 16 -34.40 0.80 16.25
N ILE A 17 -33.08 0.73 16.46
CA ILE A 17 -32.37 1.68 17.34
C ILE A 17 -31.23 2.44 16.65
N LEU A 18 -30.82 2.07 15.43
CA LEU A 18 -29.78 2.81 14.71
C LEU A 18 -30.20 3.12 13.27
N SER A 19 -31.10 4.09 13.11
CA SER A 19 -31.24 4.83 11.86
C SER A 19 -30.23 5.98 11.87
N ALA A 20 -28.99 5.69 11.46
CA ALA A 20 -27.90 6.65 11.27
C ALA A 20 -28.15 7.65 10.11
N THR A 21 -29.38 7.70 9.59
CA THR A 21 -29.80 8.54 8.46
C THR A 21 -30.18 9.97 8.87
N ALA A 22 -30.38 10.24 10.17
CA ALA A 22 -30.89 11.53 10.65
C ALA A 22 -29.80 12.55 11.05
N ILE A 23 -28.58 12.12 11.37
CA ILE A 23 -27.54 13.04 11.89
C ILE A 23 -26.70 13.65 10.75
N VAL A 24 -26.41 12.89 9.68
CA VAL A 24 -25.63 13.42 8.55
C VAL A 24 -26.49 14.33 7.65
N SER A 25 -27.79 14.04 7.51
CA SER A 25 -28.72 14.87 6.73
C SER A 25 -29.08 16.21 7.42
N ALA A 26 -28.93 16.30 8.74
CA ALA A 26 -29.24 17.52 9.50
C ALA A 26 -28.11 18.56 9.48
N ILE A 27 -26.88 18.17 9.13
CA ILE A 27 -25.72 19.07 9.14
C ILE A 27 -25.59 19.88 7.83
N VAL A 28 -26.29 19.50 6.76
CA VAL A 28 -26.23 20.18 5.45
C VAL A 28 -27.35 21.23 5.25
N ILE A 29 -28.37 21.29 6.12
CA ILE A 29 -29.48 22.27 6.01
C ILE A 29 -29.41 23.26 7.18
N GLY A 30 -28.43 24.17 7.13
CA GLY A 30 -28.24 25.13 8.22
C GLY A 30 -27.27 26.27 7.94
N LEU A 31 -27.14 26.74 6.70
CA LEU A 31 -26.27 27.88 6.37
C LEU A 31 -26.87 28.77 5.28
N VAL A 32 -27.88 29.56 5.67
CA VAL A 32 -28.17 30.86 5.05
C VAL A 32 -28.69 31.77 6.17
N SER A 33 -27.87 32.73 6.63
CA SER A 33 -28.23 34.15 6.94
C SER A 33 -27.22 34.83 7.89
N MET A 34 -26.60 35.92 7.40
CA MET A 34 -26.21 37.18 8.10
C MET A 34 -25.12 37.11 9.20
N ASN A 35 -24.23 38.08 9.44
CA ASN A 35 -23.77 39.33 8.83
C ASN A 35 -22.48 39.80 9.58
N MET A 36 -21.76 40.75 8.98
CA MET A 36 -20.51 41.46 9.35
C MET A 36 -20.44 42.13 10.75
N ALA A 37 -19.22 42.30 11.30
CA ALA A 37 -18.52 43.61 11.49
C ALA A 37 -17.27 43.54 12.41
N ASP A 38 -16.34 44.47 12.15
CA ASP A 38 -14.92 44.62 12.53
C ASP A 38 -14.53 44.84 14.01
N GLY A 39 -13.23 44.64 14.30
CA GLY A 39 -12.48 45.35 15.36
C GLY A 39 -11.00 44.93 15.50
N ALA A 40 -10.06 45.85 15.27
CA ALA A 40 -8.61 45.61 15.18
C ALA A 40 -7.76 46.03 16.42
N LYS A 41 -6.72 45.21 16.70
CA LYS A 41 -5.34 45.47 17.27
C LYS A 41 -5.16 45.91 18.76
N PRO A 42 -3.94 45.79 19.39
CA PRO A 42 -2.58 45.48 18.87
C PRO A 42 -1.73 44.42 19.63
N LYS A 43 -0.50 44.19 19.10
CA LYS A 43 0.56 43.19 19.40
C LYS A 43 1.42 43.45 20.67
N SER A 44 2.02 42.39 21.22
CA SER A 44 3.33 42.45 21.92
C SER A 44 4.14 41.15 21.72
N ASP A 45 5.44 41.31 21.49
CA ASP A 45 6.47 40.32 21.10
C ASP A 45 6.87 39.30 22.18
N GLN A 46 7.23 38.07 21.75
CA GLN A 46 8.41 37.30 22.22
C GLN A 46 8.73 36.09 21.29
N GLN A 47 10.02 35.72 21.25
CA GLN A 47 10.83 35.02 20.23
C GLN A 47 10.58 33.49 19.99
N PRO A 48 11.13 32.90 18.90
CA PRO A 48 10.51 31.80 18.15
C PRO A 48 10.95 30.38 18.55
N SER A 49 9.99 29.48 18.64
CA SER A 49 10.16 28.01 18.53
C SER A 49 9.68 27.57 17.15
N ARG A 50 10.55 26.94 16.38
CA ARG A 50 10.28 26.49 15.00
C ARG A 50 9.46 25.19 15.02
N ASP A 51 8.15 25.33 15.24
CA ASP A 51 7.14 24.34 14.86
C ASP A 51 6.55 24.77 13.51
N ALA A 52 7.31 24.54 12.43
CA ALA A 52 6.93 24.98 11.09
C ALA A 52 5.99 23.96 10.42
N ALA A 53 4.70 24.02 10.75
CA ALA A 53 3.63 23.46 9.91
C ALA A 53 2.28 24.22 10.06
N ALA A 54 2.26 25.39 10.68
CA ALA A 54 1.02 26.14 10.93
C ALA A 54 0.96 27.54 10.30
N ASP A 55 2.03 28.05 9.67
CA ASP A 55 2.15 29.49 9.37
C ASP A 55 2.20 29.88 7.88
N ASP A 56 1.56 29.14 6.96
CA ASP A 56 1.35 29.62 5.57
C ASP A 56 -0.04 29.26 5.01
N PHE A 57 -1.09 29.20 5.85
CA PHE A 57 -2.49 29.12 5.40
C PHE A 57 -3.10 30.53 5.27
N ASP A 58 -2.52 31.39 4.44
CA ASP A 58 -3.00 32.79 4.30
C ASP A 58 -4.07 32.97 3.20
N ASP A 59 -4.56 31.90 2.55
CA ASP A 59 -5.72 31.95 1.65
C ASP A 59 -6.74 30.82 1.94
N LEU A 60 -7.95 31.21 2.36
CA LEU A 60 -9.07 30.35 2.80
C LEU A 60 -9.76 29.57 1.64
N ASP A 61 -9.06 29.38 0.53
CA ASP A 61 -9.53 28.67 -0.66
C ASP A 61 -8.62 27.49 -1.05
N ASP A 62 -7.60 27.20 -0.25
CA ASP A 62 -6.58 26.19 -0.58
C ASP A 62 -7.07 24.75 -0.40
N LEU A 63 -6.87 23.96 -1.46
CA LEU A 63 -6.99 22.52 -1.51
C LEU A 63 -5.59 21.94 -1.75
N ILE A 64 -5.07 21.25 -0.74
CA ILE A 64 -3.79 20.55 -0.82
C ILE A 64 -4.07 19.05 -0.85
N VAL A 65 -3.39 18.35 -1.76
CA VAL A 65 -3.54 16.90 -1.94
C VAL A 65 -2.20 16.24 -1.78
N HIS A 66 -2.10 15.34 -0.81
CA HIS A 66 -0.91 14.54 -0.58
C HIS A 66 -1.21 13.08 -0.84
N GLU A 67 -0.30 12.40 -1.52
CA GLU A 67 -0.38 10.96 -1.72
C GLU A 67 0.92 10.30 -1.29
N TRP A 68 0.80 9.17 -0.60
CA TRP A 68 1.92 8.26 -0.44
C TRP A 68 1.54 6.83 -0.79
N GLY A 69 2.53 6.03 -1.18
CA GLY A 69 2.35 4.63 -1.55
C GLY A 69 3.67 3.89 -1.72
N THR A 70 3.61 2.61 -2.05
CA THR A 70 4.81 1.79 -2.27
C THR A 70 4.75 1.08 -3.62
N PHE A 71 5.87 1.09 -4.37
CA PHE A 71 6.10 0.20 -5.49
C PHE A 71 7.05 -0.93 -5.09
N THR A 72 6.57 -2.17 -5.12
CA THR A 72 7.38 -3.34 -4.80
C THR A 72 7.88 -3.99 -6.08
N THR A 73 9.20 -4.21 -6.13
CA THR A 73 9.91 -4.91 -7.21
C THR A 73 10.83 -5.98 -6.63
N PHE A 74 11.16 -6.98 -7.44
CA PHE A 74 12.06 -8.07 -7.07
C PHE A 74 13.19 -8.14 -8.07
N SER A 75 14.43 -8.26 -7.58
CA SER A 75 15.62 -8.31 -8.41
C SER A 75 16.52 -9.48 -7.99
N GLY A 76 17.10 -10.17 -8.97
CA GLY A 76 18.16 -11.14 -8.71
C GLY A 76 19.47 -10.47 -8.31
N SER A 77 20.48 -11.26 -7.94
CA SER A 77 21.82 -10.76 -7.55
C SER A 77 22.51 -9.89 -8.60
N ASN A 78 22.14 -10.08 -9.88
CA ASN A 78 22.63 -9.30 -11.01
C ASN A 78 21.81 -8.04 -11.33
N GLY A 79 20.83 -7.71 -10.48
CA GLY A 79 19.94 -6.56 -10.64
C GLY A 79 18.91 -6.69 -11.77
N LEU A 80 18.75 -7.87 -12.38
CA LEU A 80 17.65 -8.08 -13.32
C LEU A 80 16.34 -8.23 -12.54
N PHE A 81 15.35 -7.41 -12.91
CA PHE A 81 14.00 -7.52 -12.39
C PHE A 81 13.39 -8.89 -12.71
N LEU A 82 12.71 -9.46 -11.73
CA LEU A 82 12.00 -10.72 -11.84
C LEU A 82 10.51 -10.43 -12.01
N ASP A 83 9.91 -11.01 -13.05
CA ASP A 83 8.45 -11.07 -13.13
C ASP A 83 7.94 -11.87 -11.94
N PHE A 84 6.93 -11.36 -11.25
CA PHE A 84 6.33 -12.06 -10.14
C PHE A 84 4.81 -11.99 -10.19
N ARG A 85 4.18 -12.99 -9.57
CA ARG A 85 2.77 -12.91 -9.22
C ARG A 85 2.67 -12.24 -7.86
N PRO A 86 1.80 -11.24 -7.70
CA PRO A 86 1.36 -10.82 -6.38
C PRO A 86 0.81 -12.04 -5.65
N LEU A 87 1.58 -12.63 -4.72
CA LEU A 87 1.15 -13.82 -4.00
C LEU A 87 -0.17 -13.54 -3.28
N ALA A 88 -1.08 -14.51 -3.36
CA ALA A 88 -2.45 -14.39 -2.87
C ALA A 88 -2.58 -14.38 -1.34
N GLN A 89 -1.55 -14.79 -0.60
CA GLN A 89 -1.60 -14.82 0.87
C GLN A 89 -1.80 -13.44 1.50
N GLU A 90 -1.46 -12.37 0.79
CA GLU A 90 -1.68 -11.00 1.25
C GLU A 90 -3.11 -10.47 0.98
N HIS A 91 -3.95 -11.17 0.20
CA HIS A 91 -5.39 -10.81 0.17
C HIS A 91 -6.04 -10.92 1.54
N ASN A 92 -5.47 -11.73 2.44
CA ASN A 92 -5.94 -11.87 3.81
C ASN A 92 -5.45 -10.75 4.74
N ASP A 93 -4.62 -9.81 4.28
CA ASP A 93 -4.18 -8.68 5.10
C ASP A 93 -5.07 -7.44 4.97
N LEU A 94 -5.84 -7.34 3.89
CA LEU A 94 -6.67 -6.17 3.63
C LEU A 94 -7.87 -6.09 4.58
N PRO A 95 -8.28 -4.88 4.99
CA PRO A 95 -9.52 -4.70 5.71
C PRO A 95 -10.70 -5.17 4.86
N ASN A 96 -11.66 -5.84 5.49
CA ASN A 96 -12.80 -6.43 4.79
C ASN A 96 -13.75 -5.40 4.12
N PHE A 97 -13.58 -4.11 4.40
CA PHE A 97 -14.34 -3.03 3.77
C PHE A 97 -13.73 -2.57 2.44
N VAL A 98 -12.51 -2.99 2.12
CA VAL A 98 -11.86 -2.66 0.85
C VAL A 98 -12.56 -3.39 -0.28
N ASP A 99 -12.95 -2.65 -1.33
CA ASP A 99 -13.50 -3.24 -2.53
C ASP A 99 -12.38 -3.78 -3.42
N HIS A 100 -12.71 -4.85 -4.13
CA HIS A 100 -11.89 -5.41 -5.20
C HIS A 100 -12.67 -5.38 -6.52
N ARG A 101 -12.01 -5.63 -7.66
CA ARG A 101 -12.66 -5.61 -8.99
C ARG A 101 -13.92 -6.48 -9.08
N ALA A 102 -13.95 -7.58 -8.34
CA ALA A 102 -15.10 -8.49 -8.30
C ALA A 102 -16.19 -8.08 -7.30
N SER A 103 -16.07 -6.97 -6.56
CA SER A 103 -17.07 -6.55 -5.56
C SER A 103 -18.40 -6.20 -6.22
N SER A 104 -18.35 -5.76 -7.48
CA SER A 104 -19.52 -5.52 -8.33
C SER A 104 -20.06 -6.80 -9.00
N SER A 105 -19.46 -7.97 -8.75
CA SER A 105 -19.80 -9.25 -9.38
C SER A 105 -20.48 -10.21 -8.39
N PRO A 106 -21.46 -11.01 -8.81
CA PRO A 106 -22.08 -12.03 -7.95
C PRO A 106 -21.19 -13.26 -7.70
N PHE A 107 -19.98 -13.31 -8.28
CA PHE A 107 -19.06 -14.45 -8.18
C PHE A 107 -17.99 -14.22 -7.09
N ALA A 108 -17.77 -15.23 -6.24
CA ALA A 108 -16.68 -15.21 -5.26
C ALA A 108 -15.31 -15.20 -5.97
N TYR A 109 -14.53 -14.15 -5.76
CA TYR A 109 -13.23 -13.97 -6.42
C TYR A 109 -12.11 -14.67 -5.66
N ALA A 110 -11.26 -15.39 -6.39
CA ALA A 110 -10.16 -16.19 -5.83
C ALA A 110 -8.83 -15.41 -5.69
N GLY A 111 -8.86 -14.09 -5.72
CA GLY A 111 -7.69 -13.20 -5.55
C GLY A 111 -6.83 -13.03 -6.82
N LYS A 112 -5.77 -12.19 -6.73
CA LYS A 112 -4.82 -11.84 -7.82
C LYS A 112 -3.96 -12.99 -8.39
N ARG A 113 -4.29 -14.26 -8.11
CA ARG A 113 -3.45 -15.44 -8.39
C ARG A 113 -3.02 -15.58 -9.85
N LEU A 114 -3.82 -15.04 -10.77
CA LEU A 114 -3.58 -15.13 -12.21
C LEU A 114 -2.97 -13.86 -12.81
N LEU A 115 -2.84 -12.77 -12.06
CA LEU A 115 -2.20 -11.54 -12.53
C LEU A 115 -0.68 -11.67 -12.43
N ARG A 116 0.04 -11.35 -13.51
CA ARG A 116 1.51 -11.26 -13.55
C ARG A 116 1.90 -9.85 -13.89
N GLY A 117 2.82 -9.26 -13.12
CA GLY A 117 3.35 -7.93 -13.38
C GLY A 117 4.79 -7.80 -12.90
N ARG A 118 5.45 -6.72 -13.34
CA ARG A 118 6.82 -6.38 -12.94
C ARG A 118 6.87 -5.51 -11.69
N VAL A 119 5.79 -4.77 -11.43
CA VAL A 119 5.66 -3.90 -10.28
C VAL A 119 4.34 -4.20 -9.60
N ARG A 120 4.37 -4.32 -8.28
CA ARG A 120 3.16 -4.35 -7.47
C ARG A 120 3.02 -3.01 -6.76
N MET A 121 1.83 -2.43 -6.83
CA MET A 121 1.54 -1.16 -6.19
C MET A 121 0.75 -1.42 -4.91
N GLU A 122 1.42 -1.18 -3.79
CA GLU A 122 0.95 -1.42 -2.44
C GLU A 122 0.53 -0.10 -1.77
N THR A 123 -0.76 0.01 -1.47
CA THR A 123 -1.45 1.07 -0.70
C THR A 123 -1.08 2.52 -1.03
N PRO A 124 -1.29 2.99 -2.26
CA PRO A 124 -1.55 4.41 -2.45
C PRO A 124 -2.71 4.87 -1.58
N VAL A 125 -2.45 5.84 -0.70
CA VAL A 125 -3.49 6.60 0.00
C VAL A 125 -3.38 8.07 -0.35
N THR A 126 -4.50 8.69 -0.67
CA THR A 126 -4.60 10.10 -1.06
C THR A 126 -5.35 10.87 0.01
N TYR A 127 -4.68 11.82 0.66
CA TYR A 127 -5.23 12.74 1.64
C TYR A 127 -5.62 14.07 0.99
N PHE A 128 -6.63 14.69 1.57
CA PHE A 128 -7.10 16.02 1.18
C PHE A 128 -7.05 16.93 2.40
N TYR A 129 -6.46 18.10 2.22
CA TYR A 129 -6.40 19.15 3.22
C TYR A 129 -7.17 20.35 2.67
N THR A 130 -8.15 20.78 3.45
CA THR A 130 -9.03 21.92 3.17
C THR A 130 -9.53 22.43 4.51
N ASP A 131 -9.76 23.73 4.57
CA ASP A 131 -10.31 24.44 5.72
C ASP A 131 -11.84 24.48 5.72
N ARG A 132 -12.49 24.09 4.61
CA ARG A 132 -13.94 24.10 4.44
C ARG A 132 -14.50 22.85 3.79
N ILE A 133 -15.78 22.60 4.04
CA ILE A 133 -16.54 21.61 3.28
C ILE A 133 -16.57 22.03 1.81
N ARG A 134 -16.12 21.13 0.93
CA ARG A 134 -16.13 21.35 -0.53
C ARG A 134 -16.25 20.03 -1.27
N ASP A 135 -16.77 20.12 -2.50
CA ASP A 135 -16.91 18.98 -3.38
C ASP A 135 -15.78 18.98 -4.41
N VAL A 136 -15.19 17.81 -4.65
CA VAL A 136 -14.20 17.59 -5.70
C VAL A 136 -14.60 16.40 -6.56
N ARG A 137 -14.09 16.31 -7.78
CA ARG A 137 -14.13 15.08 -8.58
C ARG A 137 -12.75 14.46 -8.61
N VAL A 138 -12.64 13.15 -8.38
CA VAL A 138 -11.34 12.46 -8.30
C VAL A 138 -11.31 11.21 -9.16
N SER A 139 -10.25 11.08 -9.97
CA SER A 139 -9.96 9.84 -10.69
C SER A 139 -8.46 9.60 -10.79
N VAL A 140 -8.06 8.32 -10.83
CA VAL A 140 -6.69 7.91 -11.09
C VAL A 140 -6.64 6.96 -12.28
N ASP A 141 -5.77 7.24 -13.23
CA ASP A 141 -5.47 6.38 -14.37
C ASP A 141 -4.23 5.51 -14.05
N PHE A 142 -4.15 4.32 -14.62
CA PHE A 142 -2.96 3.47 -14.57
C PHE A 142 -2.68 2.86 -15.95
N PRO A 143 -2.07 3.62 -16.89
CA PRO A 143 -1.96 3.23 -18.29
C PRO A 143 -1.19 1.93 -18.53
N LYS A 144 -0.19 1.64 -17.69
CA LYS A 144 0.64 0.43 -17.77
C LYS A 144 0.30 -0.60 -16.69
N GLY A 145 -0.91 -0.58 -16.16
CA GLY A 145 -1.30 -1.50 -15.10
C GLY A 145 -2.79 -1.69 -14.96
N LEU A 146 -3.15 -2.55 -14.01
CA LEU A 146 -4.52 -2.85 -13.63
C LEU A 146 -4.75 -2.45 -12.17
N LEU A 147 -5.68 -1.54 -11.93
CA LEU A 147 -6.18 -1.20 -10.59
C LEU A 147 -7.13 -2.29 -10.11
N THR A 148 -6.82 -2.85 -8.93
CA THR A 148 -7.39 -4.12 -8.45
C THR A 148 -8.20 -4.00 -7.15
N GLU A 149 -7.81 -3.10 -6.26
CA GLU A 149 -8.51 -2.84 -5.00
C GLU A 149 -8.61 -1.34 -4.78
N PHE A 150 -9.68 -0.93 -4.10
CA PHE A 150 -9.96 0.46 -3.85
C PHE A 150 -10.95 0.65 -2.70
N TYR A 151 -10.90 1.82 -2.08
CA TYR A 151 -11.90 2.26 -1.12
C TYR A 151 -11.83 3.80 -1.01
N PRO A 152 -12.95 4.52 -0.82
CA PRO A 152 -14.34 4.09 -0.95
C PRO A 152 -14.69 3.50 -2.33
N PRO A 153 -15.91 2.96 -2.53
CA PRO A 153 -16.33 2.47 -3.84
C PRO A 153 -16.30 3.57 -4.89
N VAL A 154 -15.95 3.19 -6.12
CA VAL A 154 -15.86 4.10 -7.26
C VAL A 154 -17.18 4.20 -8.01
N GLU A 155 -17.46 5.36 -8.63
CA GLU A 155 -18.56 5.55 -9.57
C GLU A 155 -18.34 4.71 -10.84
N LYS A 156 -17.08 4.66 -11.30
CA LYS A 156 -16.70 3.90 -12.50
C LYS A 156 -15.31 3.29 -12.37
N MET A 157 -15.19 2.05 -12.83
CA MET A 157 -13.92 1.32 -12.94
C MET A 157 -13.71 0.88 -14.39
N LEU A 158 -12.52 1.11 -14.94
CA LEU A 158 -12.11 0.66 -16.26
C LEU A 158 -10.81 -0.17 -16.19
N PRO A 159 -10.61 -1.14 -17.11
CA PRO A 159 -11.70 -1.79 -17.85
C PRO A 159 -12.72 -2.38 -16.87
N ALA A 160 -13.95 -2.63 -17.33
CA ALA A 160 -14.93 -3.34 -16.51
C ALA A 160 -14.39 -4.73 -16.15
N PHE A 161 -14.77 -5.25 -14.98
CA PHE A 161 -14.37 -6.59 -14.55
C PHE A 161 -14.83 -7.65 -15.55
N ASP A 162 -13.89 -8.46 -16.05
CA ASP A 162 -14.19 -9.60 -16.92
C ASP A 162 -14.05 -10.92 -16.13
N PRO A 163 -15.16 -11.55 -15.71
CA PRO A 163 -15.10 -12.81 -14.96
C PRO A 163 -14.46 -13.94 -15.78
N LYS A 164 -14.60 -13.96 -17.11
CA LYS A 164 -14.01 -15.03 -17.92
C LYS A 164 -12.49 -14.94 -17.90
N ALA A 165 -11.95 -13.75 -18.11
CA ALA A 165 -10.51 -13.51 -18.03
C ALA A 165 -9.98 -13.76 -16.60
N ALA A 166 -10.68 -13.23 -15.59
CA ALA A 166 -10.31 -13.36 -14.19
C ALA A 166 -10.20 -14.80 -13.68
N PHE A 167 -10.98 -15.74 -14.25
CA PHE A 167 -10.94 -17.17 -13.88
C PHE A 167 -10.19 -18.06 -14.89
N SER A 168 -9.55 -17.50 -15.92
CA SER A 168 -8.79 -18.27 -16.91
C SER A 168 -7.38 -17.74 -17.13
N SER A 169 -7.22 -16.71 -17.96
CA SER A 169 -5.93 -16.15 -18.38
C SER A 169 -5.34 -15.12 -17.42
N GLY A 170 -6.14 -14.60 -16.49
CA GLY A 170 -5.89 -13.33 -15.81
C GLY A 170 -6.45 -12.15 -16.62
N GLU A 171 -6.89 -11.10 -15.93
CA GLU A 171 -7.30 -9.85 -16.57
C GLU A 171 -6.08 -9.16 -17.22
N PRO A 172 -6.23 -8.55 -18.41
CA PRO A 172 -5.14 -7.86 -19.07
C PRO A 172 -4.68 -6.66 -18.25
N LEU A 173 -3.37 -6.41 -18.25
CA LEU A 173 -2.80 -5.21 -17.65
C LEU A 173 -2.81 -4.06 -18.66
N GLY A 174 -3.16 -2.87 -18.19
CA GLY A 174 -3.10 -1.65 -18.98
C GLY A 174 -4.42 -0.87 -19.01
N ASP A 175 -4.30 0.42 -19.31
CA ASP A 175 -5.39 1.36 -19.53
C ASP A 175 -6.51 1.31 -18.48
N SER A 176 -6.15 1.02 -17.22
CA SER A 176 -7.12 0.94 -16.14
C SER A 176 -7.35 2.30 -15.48
N ARG A 177 -8.54 2.46 -14.88
CA ARG A 177 -8.96 3.70 -14.23
C ARG A 177 -9.90 3.42 -13.07
N LEU A 178 -9.74 4.20 -12.01
CA LEU A 178 -10.72 4.34 -10.93
C LEU A 178 -11.23 5.78 -10.93
N ASP A 179 -12.54 5.95 -11.00
CA ASP A 179 -13.21 7.25 -10.98
C ASP A 179 -14.22 7.24 -9.83
N TRP A 180 -13.88 7.94 -8.74
CA TRP A 180 -14.76 8.09 -7.58
C TRP A 180 -15.93 9.04 -7.86
N GLY A 181 -15.91 9.76 -8.98
CA GLY A 181 -16.92 10.76 -9.26
C GLY A 181 -16.82 11.89 -8.25
N LYS A 182 -17.96 12.33 -7.74
CA LYS A 182 -18.05 13.39 -6.72
C LYS A 182 -17.66 12.87 -5.33
N VAL A 183 -16.67 13.51 -4.72
CA VAL A 183 -16.23 13.29 -3.34
C VAL A 183 -16.46 14.58 -2.54
N THR A 184 -17.19 14.50 -1.44
CA THR A 184 -17.33 15.61 -0.51
C THR A 184 -16.23 15.54 0.53
N LEU A 185 -15.45 16.61 0.65
CA LEU A 185 -14.39 16.78 1.65
C LEU A 185 -14.97 17.49 2.87
N ILE A 186 -14.75 16.94 4.06
CA ILE A 186 -15.26 17.49 5.32
C ILE A 186 -14.08 17.65 6.29
N PRO A 187 -13.61 18.87 6.56
CA PRO A 187 -12.61 19.11 7.61
C PRO A 187 -13.14 18.60 8.95
N VAL A 188 -12.29 17.90 9.71
CA VAL A 188 -12.72 17.21 10.94
C VAL A 188 -13.30 18.20 11.96
N ASP A 189 -12.70 19.38 12.10
CA ASP A 189 -13.12 20.41 13.05
C ASP A 189 -14.48 21.07 12.69
N GLN A 190 -14.94 20.89 11.44
CA GLN A 190 -16.27 21.31 10.97
C GLN A 190 -17.38 20.30 11.26
N LEU A 191 -17.06 19.11 11.79
CA LEU A 191 -18.08 18.14 12.22
C LEU A 191 -18.94 18.64 13.38
N VAL A 192 -18.41 19.58 14.17
CA VAL A 192 -19.06 20.09 15.39
C VAL A 192 -18.97 21.62 15.46
N PRO A 193 -19.74 22.36 14.63
CA PRO A 193 -19.58 23.81 14.50
C PRO A 193 -20.12 24.63 15.70
N GLY A 194 -20.76 23.99 16.68
CA GLY A 194 -21.51 24.67 17.77
C GLY A 194 -20.83 24.69 19.14
N ILE A 195 -19.62 24.15 19.30
CA ILE A 195 -18.92 24.08 20.59
C ILE A 195 -17.86 25.19 20.65
N LYS A 196 -18.00 26.10 21.63
CA LYS A 196 -17.07 27.22 21.85
C LYS A 196 -15.74 26.80 22.44
N ASP A 197 -15.74 25.74 23.26
CA ASP A 197 -14.53 25.21 23.86
C ASP A 197 -13.75 24.42 22.80
N GLU A 198 -12.55 24.89 22.46
CA GLU A 198 -11.76 24.34 21.35
C GLU A 198 -11.30 22.91 21.62
N GLN A 199 -10.88 22.61 22.85
CA GLN A 199 -10.41 21.28 23.23
C GLN A 199 -11.55 20.26 23.19
N GLN A 200 -12.71 20.61 23.74
CA GLN A 200 -13.91 19.79 23.70
C GLN A 200 -14.40 19.58 22.27
N ARG A 201 -14.39 20.64 21.45
CA ARG A 201 -14.74 20.57 20.02
C ARG A 201 -13.82 19.58 19.30
N ALA A 202 -12.50 19.71 19.47
CA ALA A 202 -11.51 18.84 18.84
C ALA A 202 -11.67 17.37 19.27
N GLN A 203 -11.88 17.13 20.57
CA GLN A 203 -12.08 15.77 21.09
C GLN A 203 -13.36 15.12 20.54
N LEU A 204 -14.47 15.86 20.51
CA LEU A 204 -15.73 15.33 19.98
C LEU A 204 -15.66 15.13 18.46
N ALA A 205 -15.07 16.08 17.73
CA ALA A 205 -14.84 15.96 16.31
C ALA A 205 -13.98 14.72 15.96
N ALA A 206 -12.88 14.51 16.68
CA ALA A 206 -12.04 13.33 16.50
C ALA A 206 -12.79 12.03 16.80
N HIS A 207 -13.60 12.00 17.87
CA HIS A 207 -14.43 10.84 18.20
C HIS A 207 -15.48 10.53 17.12
N LEU A 208 -16.16 11.56 16.59
CA LEU A 208 -17.12 11.40 15.51
C LEU A 208 -16.45 10.94 14.21
N ALA A 209 -15.31 11.54 13.85
CA ALA A 209 -14.52 11.13 12.69
C ALA A 209 -14.09 9.66 12.80
N HIS A 210 -13.55 9.25 13.95
CA HIS A 210 -13.21 7.85 14.22
C HIS A 210 -14.43 6.93 14.11
N THR A 211 -15.60 7.34 14.59
CA THR A 211 -16.81 6.50 14.55
C THR A 211 -17.42 6.41 13.15
N ALA A 212 -17.19 7.40 12.30
CA ALA A 212 -17.77 7.48 10.96
C ALA A 212 -17.04 6.60 9.92
N VAL A 213 -15.73 6.39 10.07
CA VAL A 213 -14.94 5.53 9.18
C VAL A 213 -15.25 4.04 9.43
N PRO A 214 -15.10 3.16 8.42
CA PRO A 214 -15.37 1.74 8.61
C PRO A 214 -14.34 1.10 9.54
N HIS A 215 -14.82 0.17 10.37
CA HIS A 215 -13.96 -0.69 11.19
C HIS A 215 -14.21 -2.16 10.86
N GLY A 216 -13.15 -2.97 10.76
CA GLY A 216 -13.23 -4.33 10.26
C GLY A 216 -12.06 -5.24 10.66
N SER A 217 -12.21 -6.53 10.38
CA SER A 217 -11.11 -7.49 10.56
C SER A 217 -9.91 -7.10 9.68
N ASN A 218 -8.70 -7.35 10.17
CA ASN A 218 -7.41 -7.06 9.50
C ASN A 218 -7.11 -5.57 9.29
N GLU A 219 -7.83 -4.66 9.95
CA GLU A 219 -7.59 -3.21 9.82
C GLU A 219 -6.33 -2.70 10.52
N HIS A 220 -5.74 -3.48 11.43
CA HIS A 220 -4.84 -2.96 12.46
C HIS A 220 -3.65 -2.14 11.94
N HIS A 221 -3.08 -2.49 10.79
CA HIS A 221 -1.96 -1.74 10.21
C HIS A 221 -2.41 -0.62 9.26
N TYR A 222 -3.53 -0.76 8.56
CA TYR A 222 -4.10 0.32 7.74
C TYR A 222 -4.76 1.43 8.55
N ALA A 223 -5.22 1.13 9.76
CA ALA A 223 -5.78 2.13 10.67
C ALA A 223 -4.76 3.23 11.01
N GLN A 224 -3.45 2.92 10.97
CA GLN A 224 -2.38 3.91 11.19
C GLN A 224 -2.37 5.02 10.13
N ALA A 225 -2.79 4.72 8.88
CA ALA A 225 -2.94 5.71 7.82
C ALA A 225 -3.96 6.82 8.18
N ARG A 226 -4.84 6.60 9.16
CA ARG A 226 -5.82 7.61 9.62
C ARG A 226 -5.21 8.65 10.56
N HIS A 227 -3.98 8.43 11.06
CA HIS A 227 -3.31 9.30 12.04
C HIS A 227 -2.69 10.55 11.40
N THR A 228 -3.49 11.27 10.60
CA THR A 228 -3.14 12.52 9.91
C THR A 228 -4.14 13.62 10.26
N ASP A 229 -3.94 14.84 9.76
CA ASP A 229 -4.90 15.94 9.92
C ASP A 229 -5.81 16.11 8.68
N SER A 230 -5.87 15.09 7.80
CA SER A 230 -6.67 15.16 6.58
C SER A 230 -8.16 15.32 6.86
N ALA A 231 -8.85 15.97 5.91
CA ALA A 231 -10.30 15.98 5.85
C ALA A 231 -10.85 14.56 5.65
N LEU A 232 -12.10 14.35 6.08
CA LEU A 232 -12.85 13.16 5.71
C LEU A 232 -13.22 13.23 4.23
N VAL A 233 -13.05 12.12 3.53
CA VAL A 233 -13.63 11.87 2.21
C VAL A 233 -14.98 11.20 2.41
N HIS A 234 -16.02 11.79 1.83
CA HIS A 234 -17.37 11.23 1.82
C HIS A 234 -17.81 10.96 0.39
N VAL A 235 -18.04 9.69 0.07
CA VAL A 235 -18.41 9.21 -1.26
C VAL A 235 -19.83 8.64 -1.23
N GLY A 236 -20.66 9.10 -2.18
CA GLY A 236 -22.09 8.80 -2.20
C GLY A 236 -22.78 9.32 -0.94
N ASN A 237 -23.68 8.51 -0.37
CA ASN A 237 -24.49 8.90 0.80
C ASN A 237 -24.09 8.17 2.10
N ARG A 238 -22.99 7.39 2.10
CA ARG A 238 -22.69 6.51 3.23
C ARG A 238 -21.22 6.19 3.48
N TYR A 239 -20.34 6.35 2.50
CA TYR A 239 -18.96 5.87 2.64
C TYR A 239 -18.08 7.02 3.10
N VAL A 240 -17.49 6.87 4.29
CA VAL A 240 -16.61 7.86 4.90
C VAL A 240 -15.23 7.21 5.13
N GLU A 241 -14.17 7.94 4.83
CA GLU A 241 -12.78 7.57 5.16
C GLU A 241 -11.94 8.85 5.35
N LYS A 242 -10.69 8.73 5.78
CA LYS A 242 -9.72 9.84 5.83
C LYS A 242 -8.89 10.02 4.56
N PHE A 243 -8.98 9.06 3.65
CA PHE A 243 -8.20 8.99 2.42
C PHE A 243 -8.98 8.24 1.33
N LEU A 244 -8.61 8.48 0.08
CA LEU A 244 -8.87 7.51 -0.98
C LEU A 244 -7.76 6.46 -0.94
N PHE A 245 -8.12 5.20 -1.15
CA PHE A 245 -7.21 4.06 -1.19
C PHE A 245 -7.35 3.38 -2.55
N TYR A 246 -6.22 3.00 -3.14
CA TYR A 246 -6.22 2.12 -4.30
C TYR A 246 -4.95 1.26 -4.36
N ARG A 247 -5.03 0.13 -5.06
CA ARG A 247 -3.91 -0.79 -5.32
C ARG A 247 -3.98 -1.32 -6.74
N GLY A 248 -2.86 -1.84 -7.23
CA GLY A 248 -2.80 -2.37 -8.58
C GLY A 248 -1.58 -3.23 -8.88
N VAL A 249 -1.56 -3.75 -10.10
CA VAL A 249 -0.46 -4.52 -10.65
C VAL A 249 -0.01 -3.83 -11.93
N GLY A 250 1.27 -3.50 -12.02
CA GLY A 250 1.88 -2.79 -13.14
C GLY A 250 2.79 -3.69 -13.98
N ASP A 251 2.78 -3.44 -15.29
CA ASP A 251 3.74 -3.97 -16.25
C ASP A 251 4.64 -2.83 -16.77
N PHE A 252 5.47 -2.29 -15.88
CA PHE A 252 6.49 -1.31 -16.21
C PHE A 252 7.78 -1.62 -15.43
N GLY A 253 8.90 -1.06 -15.88
CA GLY A 253 10.16 -1.12 -15.16
C GLY A 253 10.44 0.23 -14.51
N LEU A 254 10.92 0.21 -13.27
CA LEU A 254 11.54 1.39 -12.65
C LEU A 254 13.01 1.43 -13.09
N PRO A 255 13.57 2.59 -13.44
CA PRO A 255 14.91 2.69 -14.01
C PRO A 255 16.01 2.67 -12.93
N PHE A 256 15.79 1.92 -11.85
CA PHE A 256 16.69 1.82 -10.72
C PHE A 256 17.12 0.37 -10.57
N GLN A 257 18.41 0.14 -10.43
CA GLN A 257 18.95 -1.21 -10.36
C GLN A 257 19.90 -1.33 -9.18
N THR A 258 19.76 -2.39 -8.41
CA THR A 258 20.75 -2.78 -7.39
C THR A 258 21.32 -4.14 -7.75
N HIS A 259 22.63 -4.29 -7.68
CA HIS A 259 23.30 -5.57 -7.88
C HIS A 259 24.40 -5.78 -6.86
N ALA A 260 24.74 -7.05 -6.61
CA ALA A 260 25.85 -7.42 -5.74
C ALA A 260 27.18 -7.20 -6.47
N ALA A 261 28.14 -6.57 -5.79
CA ALA A 261 29.51 -6.39 -6.24
C ALA A 261 30.47 -6.88 -5.15
N GLN A 262 30.94 -8.12 -5.27
CA GLN A 262 31.72 -8.81 -4.24
C GLN A 262 30.93 -8.89 -2.91
N ASN A 263 31.27 -8.04 -1.92
CA ASN A 263 30.62 -7.98 -0.62
C ASN A 263 29.74 -6.73 -0.45
N ASP A 264 29.67 -5.88 -1.46
CA ASP A 264 28.95 -4.61 -1.41
C ASP A 264 27.73 -4.62 -2.35
N TRP A 265 26.85 -3.66 -2.13
CA TRP A 265 25.68 -3.43 -2.99
C TRP A 265 25.87 -2.15 -3.80
N VAL A 266 25.70 -2.25 -5.12
CA VAL A 266 25.80 -1.11 -6.02
C VAL A 266 24.42 -0.75 -6.54
N PHE A 267 23.96 0.44 -6.17
CA PHE A 267 22.74 1.05 -6.70
C PHE A 267 23.07 1.89 -7.92
N THR A 268 22.29 1.79 -8.99
CA THR A 268 22.46 2.57 -10.22
C THR A 268 21.16 3.21 -10.63
N ASN A 269 21.23 4.51 -10.91
CA ASN A 269 20.13 5.28 -11.48
C ASN A 269 20.27 5.33 -13.00
N HIS A 270 19.48 4.50 -13.70
CA HIS A 270 19.36 4.51 -15.16
C HIS A 270 18.26 5.46 -15.66
N GLY A 271 17.63 6.21 -14.75
CA GLY A 271 16.57 7.14 -15.05
C GLY A 271 17.09 8.47 -15.57
N GLU A 272 16.16 9.35 -15.89
CA GLU A 272 16.43 10.73 -16.34
C GLU A 272 16.38 11.74 -15.19
N LEU A 273 15.90 11.32 -14.02
CA LEU A 273 15.69 12.16 -12.84
C LEU A 273 16.60 11.72 -11.71
N PRO A 274 17.12 12.66 -10.89
CA PRO A 274 17.81 12.30 -9.67
C PRO A 274 16.86 11.61 -8.68
N ILE A 275 17.41 10.78 -7.80
CA ILE A 275 16.72 10.32 -6.60
C ILE A 275 17.34 10.98 -5.39
N SER A 276 16.53 11.37 -4.42
CA SER A 276 16.97 12.08 -3.22
C SER A 276 17.76 11.21 -2.24
N GLY A 277 17.55 9.89 -2.28
CA GLY A 277 18.29 8.93 -1.48
C GLY A 277 17.68 7.54 -1.52
N ALA A 278 18.41 6.62 -0.90
CA ALA A 278 17.96 5.25 -0.68
C ALA A 278 18.48 4.70 0.65
N ILE A 279 17.82 3.67 1.15
CA ILE A 279 18.15 2.98 2.39
C ILE A 279 18.26 1.50 2.05
N LEU A 280 19.47 0.96 2.11
CA LEU A 280 19.68 -0.48 2.10
C LEU A 280 19.30 -1.01 3.48
N VAL A 281 18.45 -2.02 3.52
CA VAL A 281 17.98 -2.70 4.73
C VAL A 281 18.24 -4.19 4.56
N ASP A 282 18.88 -4.79 5.55
CA ASP A 282 19.09 -6.23 5.63
C ASP A 282 18.52 -6.77 6.94
N VAL A 283 17.71 -7.82 6.84
CA VAL A 283 17.03 -8.44 7.98
C VAL A 283 17.34 -9.93 8.01
N GLU A 284 18.00 -10.36 9.08
CA GLU A 284 18.32 -11.77 9.36
C GLU A 284 17.84 -12.14 10.77
N GLY A 285 16.68 -12.81 10.84
CA GLY A 285 16.04 -13.12 12.12
C GLY A 285 15.58 -11.85 12.84
N GLU A 286 16.12 -11.59 14.03
CA GLU A 286 15.85 -10.36 14.79
C GLU A 286 16.89 -9.26 14.52
N ARG A 287 17.95 -9.58 13.75
CA ARG A 287 19.03 -8.65 13.44
C ARG A 287 18.64 -7.79 12.24
N MET A 288 18.72 -6.48 12.41
CA MET A 288 18.48 -5.50 11.34
C MET A 288 19.75 -4.69 11.12
N GLN A 289 20.11 -4.49 9.86
CA GLN A 289 21.21 -3.61 9.47
C GLN A 289 20.73 -2.63 8.41
N MET A 290 21.30 -1.42 8.41
CA MET A 290 21.01 -0.43 7.38
C MET A 290 22.24 0.31 6.87
N SER A 291 22.17 0.77 5.63
CA SER A 291 23.12 1.71 5.02
C SER A 291 22.35 2.79 4.26
N LEU A 292 22.79 4.03 4.39
CA LEU A 292 22.14 5.18 3.77
C LEU A 292 22.90 5.59 2.51
N MET A 293 22.17 5.90 1.46
CA MET A 293 22.70 6.50 0.25
C MET A 293 22.13 7.92 0.11
N PRO A 294 22.98 8.94 -0.13
CA PRO A 294 22.54 10.31 -0.37
C PRO A 294 21.88 10.44 -1.76
N GLN A 295 21.59 11.68 -2.16
CA GLN A 295 21.10 11.95 -3.52
C GLN A 295 22.02 11.33 -4.57
N LEU A 296 21.41 10.70 -5.58
CA LEU A 296 22.10 10.12 -6.72
C LEU A 296 21.52 10.69 -8.02
N ASP A 297 22.38 11.36 -8.78
CA ASP A 297 21.99 11.96 -10.05
C ASP A 297 21.70 10.90 -11.12
N ALA A 298 20.98 11.31 -12.17
CA ALA A 298 20.70 10.47 -13.33
C ALA A 298 21.99 9.94 -13.98
N GLY A 299 22.01 8.64 -14.30
CA GLY A 299 23.14 7.96 -14.93
C GLY A 299 24.30 7.60 -13.99
N GLN A 300 24.19 7.89 -12.69
CA GLN A 300 25.23 7.57 -11.71
C GLN A 300 24.99 6.24 -10.99
N SER A 301 26.08 5.70 -10.42
CA SER A 301 26.06 4.55 -9.53
C SER A 301 26.66 4.92 -8.18
N HIS A 302 26.16 4.30 -7.13
CA HIS A 302 26.66 4.44 -5.76
C HIS A 302 26.83 3.04 -5.14
N THR A 303 27.98 2.82 -4.53
CA THR A 303 28.21 1.63 -3.69
C THR A 303 27.82 1.98 -2.27
N PHE A 304 26.87 1.25 -1.69
CA PHE A 304 26.50 1.43 -0.29
C PHE A 304 27.68 1.16 0.63
N ASP A 305 27.81 1.95 1.69
CA ASP A 305 28.70 1.65 2.80
C ASP A 305 28.26 0.35 3.50
N ALA A 306 29.19 -0.27 4.23
CA ALA A 306 28.90 -1.46 5.04
C ALA A 306 27.70 -1.21 5.99
N PRO A 307 26.64 -2.03 5.93
CA PRO A 307 25.45 -1.82 6.75
C PRO A 307 25.75 -1.88 8.24
N ARG A 308 25.36 -0.84 8.99
CA ARG A 308 25.46 -0.82 10.44
C ARG A 308 24.26 -1.48 11.09
N GLU A 309 24.45 -2.13 12.22
CA GLU A 309 23.35 -2.67 13.00
C GLU A 309 22.46 -1.55 13.57
N VAL A 310 21.15 -1.78 13.55
CA VAL A 310 20.11 -0.85 14.02
C VAL A 310 18.99 -1.59 14.70
N ASN A 311 18.29 -0.89 15.60
CA ASN A 311 16.99 -1.35 16.07
C ASN A 311 15.84 -0.81 15.17
N ALA A 312 14.63 -1.32 15.41
CA ALA A 312 13.45 -0.97 14.59
C ALA A 312 13.11 0.53 14.64
N GLU A 313 13.39 1.22 15.75
CA GLU A 313 13.07 2.64 15.89
C GLU A 313 14.08 3.52 15.17
N GLU A 314 15.38 3.19 15.22
CA GLU A 314 16.39 3.88 14.43
C GLU A 314 16.12 3.77 12.92
N LEU A 315 15.71 2.58 12.47
CA LEU A 315 15.31 2.37 11.08
C LEU A 315 14.02 3.14 10.74
N ALA A 316 13.01 3.10 11.62
CA ALA A 316 11.77 3.86 11.45
C ALA A 316 12.06 5.37 11.35
N GLU A 317 12.94 5.90 12.19
CA GLU A 317 13.34 7.29 12.19
C GLU A 317 14.05 7.68 10.90
N ALA A 318 14.98 6.85 10.42
CA ALA A 318 15.66 7.08 9.14
C ALA A 318 14.67 7.17 7.96
N VAL A 319 13.69 6.25 7.92
CA VAL A 319 12.66 6.26 6.87
C VAL A 319 11.73 7.48 7.01
N ARG A 320 11.28 7.82 8.22
CA ARG A 320 10.45 9.03 8.45
C ARG A 320 11.18 10.29 8.01
N ASN A 321 12.47 10.43 8.34
CA ASN A 321 13.27 11.59 7.97
C ASN A 321 13.42 11.70 6.45
N ALA A 322 13.62 10.58 5.75
CA ALA A 322 13.65 10.57 4.29
C ALA A 322 12.29 10.99 3.68
N LEU A 323 11.18 10.47 4.22
CA LEU A 323 9.82 10.83 3.77
C LEU A 323 9.48 12.30 4.01
N VAL A 324 9.88 12.87 5.14
CA VAL A 324 9.69 14.30 5.44
C VAL A 324 10.57 15.16 4.54
N ALA A 325 11.78 14.71 4.20
CA ALA A 325 12.64 15.40 3.24
C ALA A 325 12.04 15.45 1.82
N GLU A 326 11.20 14.49 1.45
CA GLU A 326 10.38 14.52 0.23
C GLU A 326 9.16 15.45 0.33
N GLY A 327 8.90 16.04 1.50
CA GLY A 327 7.83 17.00 1.73
C GLY A 327 6.59 16.45 2.42
N LEU A 328 6.54 15.14 2.77
CA LEU A 328 5.42 14.63 3.55
C LEU A 328 5.35 15.34 4.91
N TYR A 329 4.14 15.59 5.39
CA TYR A 329 3.96 16.05 6.75
C TYR A 329 4.43 14.99 7.74
N ALA A 330 4.95 15.42 8.89
CA ALA A 330 5.49 14.50 9.90
C ALA A 330 4.50 13.40 10.32
N LYS A 331 3.20 13.74 10.42
CA LYS A 331 2.13 12.77 10.71
C LYS A 331 1.90 11.79 9.55
N GLU A 332 2.01 12.23 8.30
CA GLU A 332 1.89 11.35 7.13
C GLU A 332 3.06 10.37 7.04
N ALA A 333 4.29 10.85 7.24
CA ALA A 333 5.49 10.02 7.27
C ALA A 333 5.43 8.99 8.41
N ALA A 334 5.00 9.40 9.61
CA ALA A 334 4.79 8.49 10.72
C ALA A 334 3.70 7.44 10.42
N ALA A 335 2.57 7.87 9.85
CA ALA A 335 1.47 6.99 9.46
C ALA A 335 1.92 5.94 8.43
N MET A 336 2.67 6.35 7.40
CA MET A 336 3.22 5.43 6.39
C MET A 336 4.16 4.40 7.02
N VAL A 337 5.10 4.85 7.85
CA VAL A 337 6.06 3.94 8.49
C VAL A 337 5.35 2.97 9.42
N GLU A 338 4.39 3.40 10.23
CA GLU A 338 3.64 2.49 11.11
C GLU A 338 2.73 1.53 10.33
N THR A 339 2.16 1.95 9.18
CA THR A 339 1.43 1.04 8.29
C THR A 339 2.31 -0.07 7.72
N TRP A 340 3.58 0.21 7.42
CA TRP A 340 4.47 -0.73 6.72
C TRP A 340 5.53 -1.40 7.59
N LYS A 341 5.71 -0.93 8.83
CA LYS A 341 6.78 -1.32 9.78
C LYS A 341 7.01 -2.82 9.82
N SER A 342 5.93 -3.59 9.98
CA SER A 342 5.99 -5.05 10.03
C SER A 342 6.60 -5.62 8.74
N SER A 343 6.06 -5.25 7.58
CA SER A 343 6.51 -5.78 6.29
C SER A 343 7.91 -5.32 5.88
N TRP A 344 8.31 -4.10 6.23
CA TRP A 344 9.60 -3.55 5.85
C TRP A 344 10.73 -4.01 6.78
N PHE A 345 10.44 -4.20 8.08
CA PHE A 345 11.49 -4.39 9.09
C PHE A 345 11.56 -5.82 9.65
N THR A 346 10.52 -6.64 9.44
CA THR A 346 10.48 -8.01 10.00
C THR A 346 10.60 -9.12 8.96
N GLU A 347 10.33 -8.82 7.69
CA GLU A 347 10.49 -9.81 6.62
C GLU A 347 11.97 -10.09 6.39
N GLN A 348 12.33 -11.37 6.24
CA GLN A 348 13.70 -11.83 6.01
C GLN A 348 14.23 -11.37 4.66
N GLY A 349 15.51 -11.00 4.62
CA GLY A 349 16.24 -10.70 3.39
C GLY A 349 16.69 -9.24 3.23
N THR A 350 17.29 -8.97 2.07
CA THR A 350 17.87 -7.67 1.71
C THR A 350 16.93 -6.89 0.81
N ARG A 351 16.75 -5.60 1.10
CA ARG A 351 15.95 -4.68 0.28
C ARG A 351 16.53 -3.28 0.25
N VAL A 352 16.21 -2.54 -0.80
CA VAL A 352 16.48 -1.11 -0.90
C VAL A 352 15.15 -0.37 -0.91
N LEU A 353 14.99 0.56 0.03
CA LEU A 353 13.91 1.54 0.05
C LEU A 353 14.42 2.83 -0.57
N TYR A 354 13.84 3.30 -1.67
CA TYR A 354 14.26 4.54 -2.33
C TYR A 354 13.06 5.43 -2.64
N MET A 355 13.28 6.73 -2.72
CA MET A 355 12.21 7.68 -3.04
C MET A 355 12.02 7.74 -4.56
N VAL A 356 10.81 7.42 -5.01
CA VAL A 356 10.46 7.46 -6.43
C VAL A 356 10.23 8.92 -6.82
N PRO A 357 10.91 9.45 -7.84
CA PRO A 357 10.71 10.83 -8.27
C PRO A 357 9.24 11.10 -8.60
N GLN A 358 8.65 12.17 -8.05
CA GLN A 358 7.22 12.47 -8.21
C GLN A 358 6.79 12.52 -9.68
N ALA A 359 7.59 13.11 -10.57
CA ALA A 359 7.27 13.18 -12.01
C ALA A 359 7.11 11.78 -12.66
N MET A 360 7.80 10.77 -12.16
CA MET A 360 7.61 9.39 -12.58
C MET A 360 6.27 8.84 -12.09
N THR A 361 5.90 9.11 -10.84
CA THR A 361 4.58 8.78 -10.29
C THR A 361 3.47 9.43 -11.09
N ASP A 362 3.61 10.71 -11.47
CA ASP A 362 2.62 11.44 -12.27
C ASP A 362 2.40 10.84 -13.66
N GLN A 363 3.46 10.33 -14.27
CA GLN A 363 3.37 9.61 -15.54
C GLN A 363 2.74 8.22 -15.39
N LEU A 364 3.11 7.48 -14.34
CA LEU A 364 2.68 6.11 -14.12
C LEU A 364 1.23 6.02 -13.63
N LEU A 365 0.83 6.97 -12.78
CA LEU A 365 -0.46 7.02 -12.11
C LEU A 365 -1.07 8.43 -12.24
N PRO A 366 -1.51 8.87 -13.44
CA PRO A 366 -2.09 10.20 -13.58
C PRO A 366 -3.29 10.39 -12.64
N LEU A 367 -3.14 11.30 -11.67
CA LEU A 367 -4.17 11.68 -10.71
C LEU A 367 -4.87 12.94 -11.22
N ARG A 368 -6.21 12.92 -11.32
CA ARG A 368 -7.01 14.06 -11.76
C ARG A 368 -7.99 14.46 -10.68
N ILE A 369 -7.96 15.73 -10.32
CA ILE A 369 -8.81 16.33 -9.29
C ILE A 369 -9.41 17.63 -9.83
N GLU A 370 -10.71 17.80 -9.70
CA GLU A 370 -11.45 18.99 -10.14
C GLU A 370 -12.32 19.55 -9.01
N PRO A 371 -12.22 20.85 -8.66
CA PRO A 371 -11.25 21.83 -9.17
C PRO A 371 -9.80 21.41 -8.87
N SER A 372 -8.87 21.88 -9.69
CA SER A 372 -7.45 21.54 -9.51
C SER A 372 -6.95 22.04 -8.16
N PRO A 373 -6.26 21.19 -7.37
CA PRO A 373 -5.68 21.58 -6.10
C PRO A 373 -4.54 22.58 -6.32
N GLN A 374 -4.33 23.45 -5.35
CA GLN A 374 -3.24 24.42 -5.33
C GLN A 374 -1.89 23.72 -5.22
N GLN A 375 -1.87 22.60 -4.47
CA GLN A 375 -0.69 21.76 -4.31
C GLN A 375 -1.06 20.29 -4.45
N THR A 376 -0.25 19.56 -5.20
CA THR A 376 -0.26 18.09 -5.20
C THR A 376 1.15 17.58 -4.93
N LEU A 377 1.32 16.89 -3.81
CA LEU A 377 2.55 16.21 -3.43
C LEU A 377 2.33 14.71 -3.49
N ARG A 378 3.26 13.97 -4.10
CA ARG A 378 3.14 12.50 -4.21
C ARG A 378 4.48 11.83 -3.93
N VAL A 379 4.55 11.16 -2.79
CA VAL A 379 5.77 10.51 -2.30
C VAL A 379 5.57 9.00 -2.30
N LEU A 380 6.13 8.33 -3.30
CA LEU A 380 6.10 6.87 -3.36
C LEU A 380 7.47 6.30 -2.99
N VAL A 381 7.45 5.23 -2.20
CA VAL A 381 8.66 4.46 -1.85
C VAL A 381 8.78 3.29 -2.82
N GLY A 382 9.91 3.21 -3.50
CA GLY A 382 10.32 1.99 -4.20
C GLY A 382 10.89 1.01 -3.18
N ARG A 383 10.20 -0.11 -2.98
CA ARG A 383 10.69 -1.27 -2.22
C ARG A 383 11.26 -2.27 -3.22
N MET A 384 12.58 -2.31 -3.36
CA MET A 384 13.26 -3.30 -4.19
C MET A 384 13.80 -4.42 -3.30
N GLU A 385 13.18 -5.60 -3.36
CA GLU A 385 13.76 -6.78 -2.75
C GLU A 385 14.88 -7.33 -3.65
N ILE A 386 15.99 -7.74 -3.04
CA ILE A 386 17.19 -8.16 -3.77
C ILE A 386 17.67 -9.49 -3.21
N MET A 387 17.93 -10.45 -4.10
CA MET A 387 18.54 -11.71 -3.69
C MET A 387 20.07 -11.59 -3.64
N ALA A 388 20.67 -11.83 -2.48
CA ALA A 388 22.11 -12.02 -2.35
C ALA A 388 22.58 -13.27 -3.15
N PRO A 389 23.81 -13.28 -3.69
CA PRO A 389 24.39 -14.46 -4.34
C PRO A 389 24.30 -15.73 -3.47
N GLU A 390 24.54 -15.60 -2.17
CA GLU A 390 24.44 -16.68 -1.19
C GLU A 390 23.00 -17.18 -1.05
N ALA A 391 22.02 -16.28 -1.04
CA ALA A 391 20.61 -16.62 -0.99
C ALA A 391 20.16 -17.38 -2.26
N GLU A 392 20.67 -17.00 -3.44
CA GLU A 392 20.41 -17.74 -4.69
C GLU A 392 20.96 -19.18 -4.61
N GLN A 393 22.17 -19.36 -4.06
CA GLN A 393 22.77 -20.69 -3.87
C GLN A 393 22.01 -21.52 -2.84
N GLN A 394 21.61 -20.92 -1.72
CA GLN A 394 20.81 -21.58 -0.69
C GLN A 394 19.46 -22.03 -1.25
N MET A 395 18.77 -21.18 -2.03
CA MET A 395 17.52 -21.56 -2.69
C MET A 395 17.74 -22.72 -3.67
N LEU A 396 18.79 -22.69 -4.49
CA LEU A 396 19.11 -23.80 -5.40
C LEU A 396 19.33 -25.11 -4.64
N ALA A 397 20.02 -25.06 -3.51
CA ALA A 397 20.24 -26.22 -2.65
C ALA A 397 18.92 -26.73 -2.03
N ALA A 398 18.03 -25.82 -1.60
CA ALA A 398 16.71 -26.16 -1.08
C ALA A 398 15.83 -26.85 -2.13
N VAL A 399 15.79 -26.33 -3.36
CA VAL A 399 15.06 -26.97 -4.48
C VAL A 399 15.66 -28.34 -4.80
N SER A 400 16.98 -28.49 -4.77
CA SER A 400 17.65 -29.77 -5.01
C SER A 400 17.31 -30.83 -3.95
N ARG A 401 17.25 -30.42 -2.67
CA ARG A 401 16.76 -31.28 -1.57
C ARG A 401 15.29 -31.63 -1.76
N SER A 402 14.45 -30.66 -2.14
CA SER A 402 13.04 -30.87 -2.44
C SER A 402 12.84 -31.92 -3.52
N HIS A 403 13.58 -31.82 -4.63
CA HIS A 403 13.50 -32.78 -5.74
C HIS A 403 13.79 -34.22 -5.27
N THR A 404 14.87 -34.40 -4.51
CA THR A 404 15.26 -35.70 -3.96
C THR A 404 14.23 -36.22 -2.96
N GLY A 405 13.77 -35.36 -2.05
CA GLY A 405 12.76 -35.68 -1.05
C GLY A 405 11.42 -36.05 -1.67
N ARG A 406 10.97 -35.34 -2.71
CA ARG A 406 9.73 -35.61 -3.43
C ARG A 406 9.79 -36.97 -4.13
N ALA A 407 10.91 -37.32 -4.75
CA ALA A 407 11.08 -38.63 -5.37
C ALA A 407 10.96 -39.77 -4.34
N ALA A 408 11.60 -39.62 -3.17
CA ALA A 408 11.50 -40.56 -2.06
C ALA A 408 10.08 -40.65 -1.50
N HIS A 409 9.40 -39.50 -1.33
CA HIS A 409 8.01 -39.43 -0.87
C HIS A 409 7.07 -40.15 -1.82
N ILE A 410 7.15 -39.87 -3.13
CA ILE A 410 6.34 -40.54 -4.15
C ILE A 410 6.56 -42.06 -4.08
N ALA A 411 7.80 -42.53 -3.90
CA ALA A 411 8.10 -43.95 -3.77
C ALA A 411 7.46 -44.59 -2.51
N ALA A 412 7.48 -43.88 -1.38
CA ALA A 412 6.85 -44.32 -0.13
C ALA A 412 5.31 -44.34 -0.21
N GLU A 413 4.71 -43.36 -0.89
CA GLU A 413 3.26 -43.23 -1.03
C GLU A 413 2.64 -44.22 -2.04
N LYS A 414 3.45 -44.84 -2.93
CA LYS A 414 2.95 -45.79 -3.95
C LYS A 414 2.10 -46.93 -3.39
N LYS A 415 2.35 -47.35 -2.15
CA LYS A 415 1.66 -48.48 -1.50
C LYS A 415 0.52 -48.06 -0.58
N LYS A 416 0.26 -46.76 -0.41
CA LYS A 416 -0.79 -46.24 0.48
C LYS A 416 -2.08 -45.99 -0.30
N THR A 417 -3.20 -46.34 0.32
CA THR A 417 -4.56 -46.09 -0.21
C THR A 417 -4.96 -44.62 -0.11
N ALA A 418 -4.53 -43.92 0.94
CA ALA A 418 -4.63 -42.47 1.07
C ALA A 418 -3.25 -41.84 0.93
N LYS A 419 -3.09 -40.96 -0.06
CA LYS A 419 -1.82 -40.27 -0.36
C LYS A 419 -1.79 -38.91 0.33
N THR A 420 -0.62 -38.57 0.87
CA THR A 420 -0.34 -37.26 1.46
C THR A 420 0.44 -36.39 0.46
N PRO A 421 0.15 -35.09 0.36
CA PRO A 421 0.92 -34.17 -0.48
C PRO A 421 2.34 -34.02 0.07
N PHE A 422 3.32 -33.89 -0.83
CA PHE A 422 4.68 -33.53 -0.42
C PHE A 422 4.70 -32.05 0.02
N PRO A 423 5.17 -31.74 1.24
CA PRO A 423 5.13 -30.38 1.77
C PRO A 423 6.14 -29.47 1.06
N ILE A 424 5.87 -28.17 1.09
CA ILE A 424 6.84 -27.17 0.66
C ILE A 424 7.94 -27.08 1.74
N PRO A 425 9.24 -27.08 1.36
CA PRO A 425 10.33 -26.93 2.31
C PRO A 425 10.16 -25.68 3.20
N PRO A 426 10.36 -25.79 4.53
CA PRO A 426 10.21 -24.65 5.45
C PRO A 426 11.11 -23.46 5.10
N GLU A 427 12.32 -23.74 4.59
CA GLU A 427 13.30 -22.75 4.15
C GLU A 427 12.78 -21.88 2.99
N ILE A 428 11.90 -22.45 2.16
CA ILE A 428 11.26 -21.73 1.05
C ILE A 428 10.10 -20.91 1.61
N LEU A 429 9.29 -21.49 2.50
CA LEU A 429 8.18 -20.77 3.15
C LEU A 429 8.66 -19.58 3.99
N SER A 430 9.82 -19.68 4.64
CA SER A 430 10.37 -18.62 5.50
C SER A 430 10.75 -17.35 4.72
N LEU A 431 10.88 -17.42 3.40
CA LEU A 431 11.11 -16.23 2.56
C LEU A 431 9.83 -15.40 2.37
N GLY A 432 8.67 -15.89 2.79
CA GLY A 432 7.41 -15.15 2.70
C GLY A 432 7.14 -14.68 1.26
N ARG A 433 7.08 -13.37 1.06
CA ARG A 433 6.81 -12.73 -0.23
C ARG A 433 7.89 -13.02 -1.30
N LEU A 434 9.11 -13.34 -0.87
CA LEU A 434 10.24 -13.66 -1.75
C LEU A 434 10.20 -15.11 -2.28
N SER A 435 9.35 -15.97 -1.74
CA SER A 435 9.36 -17.41 -2.04
C SER A 435 9.17 -17.71 -3.54
N GLU A 436 8.12 -17.16 -4.17
CA GLU A 436 7.84 -17.38 -5.59
C GLU A 436 8.89 -16.71 -6.50
N PRO A 437 9.25 -15.42 -6.32
CA PRO A 437 10.33 -14.79 -7.08
C PRO A 437 11.65 -15.55 -7.00
N ALA A 438 12.03 -16.04 -5.82
CA ALA A 438 13.26 -16.80 -5.61
C ALA A 438 13.24 -18.15 -6.34
N LEU A 439 12.10 -18.84 -6.35
CA LEU A 439 11.92 -20.06 -7.13
C LEU A 439 11.99 -19.79 -8.64
N ALA A 440 11.35 -18.73 -9.12
CA ALA A 440 11.40 -18.33 -10.53
C ALA A 440 12.83 -17.99 -10.95
N ARG A 441 13.58 -17.30 -10.09
CA ARG A 441 14.99 -17.00 -10.27
C ARG A 441 15.83 -18.27 -10.40
N VAL A 442 15.68 -19.21 -9.47
CA VAL A 442 16.41 -20.49 -9.54
C VAL A 442 16.05 -21.29 -10.79
N ALA A 443 14.78 -21.31 -11.18
CA ALA A 443 14.34 -21.97 -12.41
C ALA A 443 15.01 -21.38 -13.67
N ALA A 444 15.26 -20.07 -13.68
CA ALA A 444 15.95 -19.36 -14.76
C ALA A 444 17.48 -19.55 -14.74
N LEU A 445 18.11 -19.65 -13.56
CA LEU A 445 19.56 -19.83 -13.42
C LEU A 445 20.03 -21.25 -13.68
N THR A 446 19.23 -22.26 -13.33
CA THR A 446 19.66 -23.66 -13.42
C THR A 446 19.63 -24.21 -14.85
N ASN A 447 20.68 -24.94 -15.21
CA ASN A 447 20.72 -25.75 -16.45
C ASN A 447 20.10 -27.14 -16.27
N ASP A 448 19.82 -27.56 -15.03
CA ASP A 448 19.23 -28.86 -14.74
C ASP A 448 17.71 -28.82 -14.91
N GLN A 449 17.20 -29.59 -15.88
CA GLN A 449 15.77 -29.65 -16.19
C GLN A 449 14.95 -30.24 -15.03
N SER A 450 15.51 -31.12 -14.22
CA SER A 450 14.82 -31.72 -13.06
C SER A 450 14.59 -30.67 -11.96
N ILE A 451 15.62 -29.87 -11.66
CA ILE A 451 15.55 -28.77 -10.70
C ILE A 451 14.60 -27.68 -11.20
N ARG A 452 14.64 -27.34 -12.49
CA ARG A 452 13.70 -26.38 -13.08
C ARG A 452 12.24 -26.81 -12.92
N ARG A 453 11.95 -28.10 -13.14
CA ARG A 453 10.61 -28.66 -12.97
C ARG A 453 10.18 -28.69 -11.51
N GLU A 454 11.08 -29.01 -10.59
CA GLU A 454 10.80 -28.96 -9.16
C GLU A 454 10.48 -27.54 -8.71
N ALA A 455 11.27 -26.54 -9.13
CA ALA A 455 11.00 -25.14 -8.82
C ALA A 455 9.60 -24.71 -9.31
N GLN A 456 9.25 -25.06 -10.55
CA GLN A 456 7.90 -24.81 -11.10
C GLN A 456 6.79 -25.51 -10.30
N THR A 457 7.04 -26.74 -9.82
CA THR A 457 6.09 -27.50 -9.00
C THR A 457 5.90 -26.83 -7.64
N LEU A 458 6.97 -26.35 -7.02
CA LEU A 458 6.92 -25.61 -5.75
C LEU A 458 6.18 -24.28 -5.90
N ILE A 459 6.36 -23.57 -7.03
CA ILE A 459 5.58 -22.37 -7.36
C ILE A 459 4.08 -22.71 -7.42
N GLU A 460 3.71 -23.78 -8.11
CA GLU A 460 2.31 -24.22 -8.19
C GLU A 460 1.76 -24.62 -6.80
N GLN A 461 2.57 -25.24 -5.95
CA GLN A 461 2.17 -25.56 -4.57
C GLN A 461 1.96 -24.30 -3.72
N LEU A 462 2.90 -23.34 -3.76
CA LEU A 462 2.77 -22.05 -3.06
C LEU A 462 1.49 -21.33 -3.48
N GLN A 463 1.18 -21.39 -4.77
CA GLN A 463 -0.03 -20.78 -5.31
C GLN A 463 -1.29 -21.45 -4.83
N THR A 464 -1.26 -22.67 -4.28
CA THR A 464 -2.43 -23.40 -3.74
C THR A 464 -2.65 -23.26 -2.24
N LEU A 465 -1.67 -22.71 -1.52
CA LEU A 465 -1.82 -22.28 -0.13
C LEU A 465 -2.76 -21.08 -0.03
#